data_AF-A0A0B4H0E9-F1
#
_entry.id   AF-A0A0B4H0E9-F1
#
_cell.length_a   1.000
_cell.length_b   1.000
_cell.length_c   1.000
_cell.angle_alpha   90.00
_cell.angle_beta   90.00
_cell.angle_gamma   90.00
#
_symmetry.space_group_name_H-M   'P 1'
#
loop_
_entity.id
_entity.type
_entity.pdbx_description
1 polymer ?
#
loop_
_entity_poly.entity_id
_entity_poly.type
_entity_poly.pdbx_seq_one_letter_code
_entity_poly.pdbx_strand_id
1 'polypeptide(L)'
;MAVTDQDHDQDNFSSISWTEHDPAVNPVAGQHGHHAGEASGARRSGRELDPHGLGSEKLECTVGSPLKENDGSKDAFISYLITTHSTFQSFQKETTTVRRRFTDFVFLYKQLMRDYPATAVPPLPDKQRMEYVRGDRFGPDFTLRRAHSFQRFLTRLSLHPILRRAPILHSFLESPDWNATMRSRSARASLSTDPSNSSGVFDNFADTFINAFTKLHKPDRRFIEVKDKSDKLDEDLGNIEKIVARVVRREADLETDLKDLAEQFQKLITLEPGVEPEVHAFAASIQDTAAHLHTLRDVTDQDYLGSLRDMQAYSLSLKNLLRAREQKQLDYEQLTEYLNKSTAERDSLQSGYASSGAGSFIRAKIEDVRGVDHEQARRERQRKLELRVEELTTEVERARATSDMFDDEVVREVADFERIKRAEFKTQLGGLADAHIGFYGEVVDLWERYIKEMDQESVLAA
;
A
#
# COMPACT_ATOMS: atom_id res chain seq x y z
N MET A 1 16.94 -40.46 -53.15
CA MET A 1 16.33 -39.15 -52.79
C MET A 1 16.65 -38.94 -51.32
N ALA A 2 17.81 -38.39 -51.02
CA ALA A 2 18.09 -36.96 -50.77
C ALA A 2 18.04 -36.66 -49.24
N VAL A 3 19.23 -36.53 -48.61
CA VAL A 3 19.79 -35.32 -47.92
C VAL A 3 19.33 -35.24 -46.43
N THR A 4 20.14 -35.65 -45.42
CA THR A 4 21.11 -34.88 -44.55
C THR A 4 20.47 -33.64 -43.90
N ASP A 5 20.50 -33.33 -42.59
CA ASP A 5 21.53 -33.22 -41.53
C ASP A 5 20.88 -33.41 -40.13
N GLN A 6 21.53 -33.99 -39.09
CA GLN A 6 22.42 -33.38 -38.06
C GLN A 6 21.69 -32.28 -37.24
N ASP A 7 21.52 -32.39 -35.90
CA ASP A 7 22.59 -32.19 -34.91
C ASP A 7 22.35 -32.85 -33.53
N HIS A 8 23.49 -33.22 -32.91
CA HIS A 8 23.68 -33.58 -31.51
C HIS A 8 24.18 -32.34 -30.75
N ASP A 9 23.58 -32.01 -29.61
CA ASP A 9 24.15 -31.19 -28.52
C ASP A 9 23.56 -31.79 -27.22
N GLN A 10 24.25 -32.53 -26.34
CA GLN A 10 25.42 -32.23 -25.50
C GLN A 10 25.30 -30.90 -24.75
N ASP A 11 24.40 -30.88 -23.75
CA ASP A 11 24.39 -29.87 -22.71
C ASP A 11 25.66 -29.94 -21.85
N ASN A 12 26.49 -28.94 -22.08
CA ASN A 12 27.77 -28.66 -21.47
C ASN A 12 27.59 -28.17 -20.01
N PHE A 13 27.70 -29.09 -19.06
CA PHE A 13 27.83 -28.77 -17.63
C PHE A 13 29.21 -28.15 -17.39
N SER A 14 29.35 -26.83 -17.60
CA SER A 14 30.58 -26.11 -17.28
C SER A 14 30.69 -25.87 -15.77
N SER A 15 31.76 -26.43 -15.22
CA SER A 15 32.22 -26.33 -13.84
C SER A 15 32.44 -24.89 -13.40
N ILE A 16 31.68 -24.44 -12.39
CA ILE A 16 31.91 -23.17 -11.70
C ILE A 16 33.04 -23.39 -10.68
N SER A 17 34.22 -22.84 -10.94
CA SER A 17 35.32 -22.79 -9.98
C SER A 17 35.08 -21.67 -8.97
N TRP A 18 34.94 -22.03 -7.69
CA TRP A 18 34.89 -21.08 -6.59
C TRP A 18 36.31 -20.57 -6.29
N THR A 19 36.60 -19.32 -6.64
CA THR A 19 37.81 -18.63 -6.17
C THR A 19 37.53 -18.03 -4.80
N GLU A 20 38.07 -18.69 -3.77
CA GLU A 20 38.19 -18.19 -2.40
C GLU A 20 39.05 -16.92 -2.38
N HIS A 21 38.54 -15.85 -1.76
CA HIS A 21 39.29 -14.62 -1.54
C HIS A 21 39.65 -14.53 -0.04
N ASP A 22 40.88 -14.94 0.27
CA ASP A 22 41.53 -14.68 1.56
C ASP A 22 41.91 -13.20 1.70
N PRO A 23 41.63 -12.52 2.83
CA PRO A 23 42.30 -11.28 3.17
C PRO A 23 43.49 -11.58 4.08
N ALA A 24 44.69 -11.44 3.51
CA ALA A 24 45.95 -11.50 4.25
C ALA A 24 46.07 -10.34 5.26
N VAL A 25 46.42 -10.73 6.48
CA VAL A 25 46.89 -9.86 7.57
C VAL A 25 48.31 -9.38 7.27
N ASN A 26 48.60 -8.10 7.49
CA ASN A 26 49.94 -7.69 7.89
C ASN A 26 49.91 -6.38 8.74
N PRO A 27 50.65 -6.33 9.86
CA PRO A 27 50.68 -5.18 10.76
C PRO A 27 51.82 -4.22 10.40
N VAL A 28 51.61 -2.91 10.59
CA VAL A 28 52.71 -1.94 10.63
C VAL A 28 52.57 -1.09 11.89
N ALA A 29 53.54 -1.26 12.78
CA ALA A 29 53.80 -0.40 13.93
C ALA A 29 54.44 0.91 13.47
N GLY A 30 54.00 2.03 14.04
CA GLY A 30 54.56 3.35 13.81
C GLY A 30 54.24 4.29 14.98
N GLN A 31 55.28 4.68 15.70
CA GLN A 31 55.32 5.35 16.99
C GLN A 31 54.95 6.86 16.99
N HIS A 32 54.63 7.33 18.20
CA HIS A 32 54.79 8.69 18.77
C HIS A 32 53.64 9.71 18.73
N GLY A 33 53.32 10.21 19.94
CA GLY A 33 52.74 11.55 20.14
C GLY A 33 51.88 11.69 21.40
N HIS A 34 52.49 11.74 22.58
CA HIS A 34 51.83 12.21 23.80
C HIS A 34 51.42 13.69 23.64
N HIS A 35 50.14 14.00 23.87
CA HIS A 35 49.75 15.29 24.44
C HIS A 35 48.48 15.11 25.29
N ALA A 36 48.65 15.36 26.59
CA ALA A 36 47.58 15.44 27.57
C ALA A 36 46.83 16.78 27.41
N GLY A 37 45.51 16.72 27.53
CA GLY A 37 44.62 17.88 27.62
C GLY A 37 43.28 17.44 28.17
N GLU A 38 43.05 17.74 29.44
CA GLU A 38 41.78 17.55 30.16
C GLU A 38 40.64 18.32 29.49
N ALA A 39 39.49 17.69 29.29
CA ALA A 39 38.19 18.37 29.22
C ALA A 39 37.03 17.40 29.44
N SER A 40 36.41 17.53 30.63
CA SER A 40 34.97 17.42 30.91
C SER A 40 34.14 16.33 30.24
N GLY A 41 33.66 15.40 31.07
CA GLY A 41 32.66 14.41 30.69
C GLY A 41 31.37 15.01 30.14
N ALA A 42 31.04 14.63 28.91
CA ALA A 42 29.69 14.57 28.42
C ALA A 42 29.48 13.15 27.88
N ARG A 43 28.74 12.33 28.63
CA ARG A 43 28.22 11.06 28.13
C ARG A 43 27.34 11.38 26.93
N ARG A 44 27.89 11.23 25.71
CA ARG A 44 27.07 11.12 24.50
C ARG A 44 26.34 9.79 24.60
N SER A 45 25.09 9.85 25.08
CA SER A 45 24.10 8.81 24.82
C SER A 45 24.15 8.53 23.32
N GLY A 46 24.47 7.29 22.95
CA GLY A 46 24.35 6.84 21.58
C GLY A 46 22.93 7.14 21.11
N ARG A 47 22.79 8.07 20.19
CA ARG A 47 21.53 8.32 19.51
C ARG A 47 21.39 7.12 18.57
N GLU A 48 20.63 6.11 18.99
CA GLU A 48 20.14 5.09 18.06
C GLU A 48 19.53 5.85 16.89
N LEU A 49 20.15 5.73 15.72
CA LEU A 49 19.62 6.30 14.50
C LEU A 49 18.34 5.50 14.21
N ASP A 50 17.19 6.16 14.33
CA ASP A 50 15.90 5.57 14.00
C ASP A 50 15.95 4.99 12.58
N PRO A 51 15.80 3.67 12.39
CA PRO A 51 15.90 3.02 11.08
C PRO A 51 14.92 3.60 10.05
N HIS A 52 13.86 4.27 10.52
CA HIS A 52 12.79 4.82 9.68
C HIS A 52 12.82 6.35 9.57
N GLY A 53 13.72 7.05 10.29
CA GLY A 53 13.86 8.51 10.21
C GLY A 53 12.64 9.31 10.70
N LEU A 54 11.81 8.72 11.57
CA LEU A 54 10.55 9.27 12.06
C LEU A 54 10.66 9.95 13.45
N GLY A 55 11.82 9.84 14.10
CA GLY A 55 12.13 10.51 15.38
C GLY A 55 12.19 9.54 16.56
N SER A 56 12.10 10.07 17.78
CA SER A 56 12.08 9.23 19.00
C SER A 56 10.72 8.59 19.27
N GLU A 57 9.66 9.09 18.63
CA GLU A 57 8.30 8.59 18.79
C GLU A 57 8.14 7.28 18.01
N LYS A 58 7.70 6.21 18.66
CA LYS A 58 7.43 4.89 18.06
C LYS A 58 5.96 4.53 18.25
N LEU A 59 5.39 3.89 17.22
CA LEU A 59 4.04 3.35 17.23
C LEU A 59 4.10 2.00 16.51
N GLU A 60 3.85 0.95 17.26
CA GLU A 60 3.89 -0.43 16.78
C GLU A 60 2.57 -1.09 17.11
N CYS A 61 1.98 -1.75 16.12
CA CYS A 61 0.68 -2.39 16.26
C CYS A 61 0.84 -3.86 15.87
N THR A 62 0.22 -4.75 16.64
CA THR A 62 0.06 -6.16 16.27
C THR A 62 -1.43 -6.51 16.19
N VAL A 63 -1.81 -7.21 15.13
CA VAL A 63 -3.18 -7.62 14.84
C VAL A 63 -3.23 -9.14 14.81
N GLY A 64 -4.13 -9.72 15.59
CA GLY A 64 -4.28 -11.17 15.65
C GLY A 64 -5.56 -11.61 16.34
N SER A 65 -5.59 -12.89 16.72
CA SER A 65 -6.66 -13.50 17.50
C SER A 65 -8.07 -13.19 16.97
N PRO A 66 -8.41 -13.61 15.74
CA PRO A 66 -9.75 -13.45 15.20
C PRO A 66 -10.76 -14.13 16.13
N LEU A 67 -11.82 -13.42 16.51
CA LEU A 67 -12.88 -13.92 17.37
C LEU A 67 -14.23 -13.67 16.70
N LYS A 68 -15.07 -14.70 16.67
CA LYS A 68 -16.47 -14.58 16.28
C LYS A 68 -17.27 -14.05 17.45
N GLU A 69 -17.78 -12.84 17.31
CA GLU A 69 -18.69 -12.20 18.27
C GLU A 69 -20.14 -12.40 17.85
N ASN A 70 -21.05 -12.41 18.84
CA ASN A 70 -22.49 -12.64 18.67
C ASN A 70 -22.82 -13.95 17.95
N ASP A 71 -22.13 -15.04 18.31
CA ASP A 71 -22.39 -16.34 17.70
C ASP A 71 -23.85 -16.77 17.89
N GLY A 72 -24.46 -17.30 16.83
CA GLY A 72 -25.89 -17.66 16.80
C GLY A 72 -26.87 -16.50 16.53
N SER A 73 -26.41 -15.25 16.43
CA SER A 73 -27.23 -14.10 16.02
C SER A 73 -27.07 -13.76 14.53
N LYS A 74 -28.07 -13.06 13.96
CA LYS A 74 -27.96 -12.44 12.63
C LYS A 74 -26.86 -11.37 12.58
N ASP A 75 -26.48 -10.83 13.73
CA ASP A 75 -25.45 -9.79 13.89
C ASP A 75 -24.06 -10.37 14.22
N ALA A 76 -23.78 -11.63 13.88
CA ALA A 76 -22.47 -12.23 14.07
C ALA A 76 -21.40 -11.56 13.18
N PHE A 77 -20.26 -11.18 13.78
CA PHE A 77 -19.12 -10.59 13.08
C PHE A 77 -17.79 -11.09 13.63
N ILE A 78 -16.73 -10.95 12.85
CA ILE A 78 -15.36 -11.21 13.32
C ILE A 78 -14.73 -9.91 13.81
N SER A 79 -14.21 -9.94 15.02
CA SER A 79 -13.34 -8.91 15.57
C SER A 79 -11.90 -9.40 15.65
N TYR A 80 -10.96 -8.45 15.62
CA TYR A 80 -9.52 -8.68 15.69
C TYR A 80 -8.97 -7.98 16.91
N LEU A 81 -8.07 -8.65 17.64
CA LEU A 81 -7.34 -8.02 18.73
C LEU A 81 -6.22 -7.17 18.14
N ILE A 82 -6.18 -5.91 18.53
CA ILE A 82 -5.10 -4.98 18.20
C ILE A 82 -4.38 -4.67 19.49
N THR A 83 -3.10 -5.03 19.56
CA THR A 83 -2.20 -4.59 20.64
C THR A 83 -1.33 -3.49 20.10
N THR A 84 -1.33 -2.34 20.77
CA THR A 84 -0.57 -1.15 20.35
C THR A 84 0.47 -0.84 21.42
N HIS A 85 1.72 -0.69 20.99
CA HIS A 85 2.81 -0.15 21.78
C HIS A 85 3.15 1.23 21.24
N SER A 86 3.08 2.26 22.07
CA SER A 86 3.19 3.65 21.66
C SER A 86 3.99 4.46 22.67
N THR A 87 4.95 5.24 22.17
CA THR A 87 5.68 6.22 22.99
C THR A 87 5.12 7.65 22.79
N PHE A 88 3.97 7.79 22.13
CA PHE A 88 3.34 9.08 21.92
C PHE A 88 2.66 9.58 23.20
N GLN A 89 2.87 10.85 23.54
CA GLN A 89 2.25 11.49 24.71
C GLN A 89 0.71 11.60 24.62
N SER A 90 0.14 11.44 23.42
CA SER A 90 -1.30 11.42 23.20
C SER A 90 -1.99 10.16 23.73
N PHE A 91 -1.25 9.07 23.94
CA PHE A 91 -1.76 7.84 24.53
C PHE A 91 -1.70 7.92 26.06
N GLN A 92 -2.72 7.42 26.74
CA GLN A 92 -2.75 7.34 28.20
C GLN A 92 -1.85 6.24 28.74
N LYS A 93 -1.62 5.18 27.95
CA LYS A 93 -0.79 4.03 28.31
C LYS A 93 0.16 3.70 27.17
N GLU A 94 1.35 3.24 27.55
CA GLU A 94 2.36 2.78 26.59
C GLU A 94 1.88 1.55 25.81
N THR A 95 1.13 0.66 26.47
CA THR A 95 0.53 -0.51 25.84
C THR A 95 -1.00 -0.49 25.99
N THR A 96 -1.72 -0.61 24.88
CA THR A 96 -3.18 -0.69 24.85
C THR A 96 -3.64 -1.88 24.01
N THR A 97 -4.78 -2.46 24.38
CA THR A 97 -5.40 -3.56 23.65
C THR A 97 -6.86 -3.24 23.36
N VAL A 98 -7.25 -3.31 22.10
CA VAL A 98 -8.63 -3.05 21.66
C VAL A 98 -9.08 -4.11 20.67
N ARG A 99 -10.39 -4.38 20.62
CA ARG A 99 -10.98 -5.22 19.57
C ARG A 99 -11.70 -4.36 18.52
N ARG A 100 -11.47 -4.68 17.25
CA ARG A 100 -12.07 -3.96 16.10
C ARG A 100 -12.57 -4.93 15.05
N ARG A 101 -13.71 -4.63 14.45
CA ARG A 101 -14.27 -5.40 13.32
C ARG A 101 -13.97 -4.74 11.99
N PHE A 102 -14.15 -5.46 10.88
CA PHE A 102 -13.83 -4.96 9.53
C PHE A 102 -14.48 -3.60 9.20
N THR A 103 -15.74 -3.38 9.57
CA THR A 103 -16.43 -2.10 9.31
C THR A 103 -15.81 -0.92 10.06
N ASP A 104 -15.16 -1.18 11.18
CA ASP A 104 -14.49 -0.14 11.97
C ASP A 104 -13.22 0.33 11.24
N PHE A 105 -12.46 -0.61 10.67
CA PHE A 105 -11.34 -0.31 9.78
C PHE A 105 -11.80 0.48 8.55
N VAL A 106 -12.91 0.08 7.93
CA VAL A 106 -13.47 0.81 6.77
C VAL A 106 -13.83 2.24 7.13
N PHE A 107 -14.40 2.47 8.32
CA PHE A 107 -14.69 3.82 8.80
C PHE A 107 -13.40 4.62 9.00
N LEU A 108 -12.39 4.05 9.67
CA LEU A 108 -11.09 4.68 9.86
C LEU A 108 -10.46 5.07 8.51
N TYR A 109 -10.41 4.15 7.55
CA TYR A 109 -9.86 4.38 6.22
C TYR A 109 -10.56 5.55 5.51
N LYS A 110 -11.91 5.54 5.45
CA LYS A 110 -12.68 6.63 4.84
C LYS A 110 -12.45 7.98 5.53
N GLN A 111 -12.32 7.96 6.85
CA GLN A 111 -12.07 9.15 7.64
C GLN A 111 -10.67 9.72 7.37
N LEU A 112 -9.65 8.87 7.25
CA LEU A 112 -8.29 9.27 6.88
C LEU A 112 -8.24 9.84 5.46
N MET A 113 -8.89 9.20 4.49
CA MET A 113 -8.95 9.73 3.12
C MET A 113 -9.58 11.14 3.05
N ARG A 114 -10.59 11.39 3.88
CA ARG A 114 -11.28 12.69 3.92
C ARG A 114 -10.43 13.76 4.61
N ASP A 115 -9.83 13.42 5.74
CA ASP A 115 -9.08 14.38 6.56
C ASP A 115 -7.67 14.66 5.97
N TYR A 116 -7.12 13.76 5.14
CA TYR A 116 -5.79 13.85 4.54
C TYR A 116 -5.81 13.61 3.01
N PRO A 117 -6.40 14.54 2.21
CA PRO A 117 -6.58 14.34 0.77
C PRO A 117 -5.29 14.38 -0.07
N ALA A 118 -4.19 14.91 0.49
CA ALA A 118 -2.88 14.98 -0.18
C ALA A 118 -1.96 13.78 0.15
N THR A 119 -2.47 12.78 0.87
CA THR A 119 -1.72 11.60 1.32
C THR A 119 -2.23 10.35 0.63
N ALA A 120 -1.34 9.45 0.23
CA ALA A 120 -1.70 8.14 -0.30
C ALA A 120 -2.08 7.23 0.88
N VAL A 121 -3.35 7.28 1.30
CA VAL A 121 -3.82 6.47 2.43
C VAL A 121 -3.77 4.98 2.03
N PRO A 122 -3.06 4.13 2.80
CA PRO A 122 -2.99 2.70 2.52
C PRO A 122 -4.40 2.08 2.41
N PRO A 123 -4.72 1.35 1.33
CA PRO A 123 -6.05 0.77 1.18
C PRO A 123 -6.23 -0.44 2.11
N LEU A 124 -7.49 -0.72 2.42
CA LEU A 124 -7.89 -1.97 3.05
C LEU A 124 -7.99 -3.09 2.02
N PRO A 125 -7.84 -4.36 2.44
CA PRO A 125 -8.09 -5.48 1.55
C PRO A 125 -9.54 -5.46 1.07
N ASP A 126 -9.74 -5.72 -0.22
CA ASP A 126 -11.05 -5.60 -0.85
C ASP A 126 -12.08 -6.55 -0.22
N LYS A 127 -13.30 -6.04 -0.04
CA LYS A 127 -14.44 -6.77 0.51
C LYS A 127 -14.80 -7.97 -0.38
N GLN A 128 -14.76 -7.79 -1.70
CA GLN A 128 -15.19 -8.80 -2.68
C GLN A 128 -14.10 -9.83 -2.98
N ARG A 129 -12.83 -9.43 -3.11
CA ARG A 129 -11.75 -10.39 -3.40
C ARG A 129 -11.58 -11.48 -2.35
N MET A 130 -11.96 -11.23 -1.09
CA MET A 130 -11.82 -12.24 -0.04
C MET A 130 -13.00 -13.22 0.03
N GLU A 131 -14.18 -12.86 -0.47
CA GLU A 131 -15.38 -13.73 -0.45
C GLU A 131 -15.22 -14.95 -1.36
N TYR A 132 -14.45 -14.81 -2.45
CA TYR A 132 -14.31 -15.85 -3.48
C TYR A 132 -13.14 -16.82 -3.28
N VAL A 133 -12.27 -16.64 -2.28
CA VAL A 133 -11.04 -17.45 -2.20
C VAL A 133 -11.26 -18.83 -1.57
N ARG A 134 -12.22 -19.04 -0.66
CA ARG A 134 -12.34 -20.37 0.01
C ARG A 134 -13.62 -20.64 0.84
N GLY A 135 -14.75 -20.00 0.55
CA GLY A 135 -16.05 -20.49 1.02
C GLY A 135 -16.27 -20.64 2.53
N ASP A 136 -15.97 -19.63 3.35
CA ASP A 136 -16.65 -19.34 4.63
C ASP A 136 -16.13 -18.00 5.14
N ARG A 137 -17.02 -17.02 5.33
CA ARG A 137 -16.64 -15.69 5.87
C ARG A 137 -16.13 -15.75 7.32
N PHE A 138 -16.37 -16.86 8.00
CA PHE A 138 -15.91 -17.13 9.36
C PHE A 138 -14.79 -18.17 9.42
N GLY A 139 -14.37 -18.71 8.27
CA GLY A 139 -13.32 -19.73 8.21
C GLY A 139 -11.96 -19.21 8.66
N PRO A 140 -11.13 -20.06 9.29
CA PRO A 140 -9.82 -19.67 9.82
C PRO A 140 -8.95 -19.03 8.74
N ASP A 141 -8.79 -19.65 7.57
CA ASP A 141 -7.96 -19.11 6.48
C ASP A 141 -8.37 -17.69 6.05
N PHE A 142 -9.67 -17.43 5.99
CA PHE A 142 -10.19 -16.12 5.59
C PHE A 142 -9.92 -15.07 6.67
N THR A 143 -10.17 -15.42 7.92
CA THR A 143 -9.95 -14.49 9.04
C THR A 143 -8.47 -14.21 9.26
N LEU A 144 -7.59 -15.20 9.10
CA LEU A 144 -6.14 -15.04 9.19
C LEU A 144 -5.59 -14.18 8.06
N ARG A 145 -5.92 -14.47 6.79
CA ARG A 145 -5.52 -13.61 5.65
C ARG A 145 -5.93 -12.15 5.86
N ARG A 146 -7.14 -11.93 6.36
CA ARG A 146 -7.62 -10.58 6.70
C ARG A 146 -6.82 -9.96 7.85
N ALA A 147 -6.47 -10.72 8.88
CA ALA A 147 -5.63 -10.25 9.98
C ALA A 147 -4.26 -9.77 9.46
N HIS A 148 -3.61 -10.54 8.58
CA HIS A 148 -2.36 -10.14 7.92
C HIS A 148 -2.50 -8.84 7.13
N SER A 149 -3.58 -8.67 6.37
CA SER A 149 -3.82 -7.40 5.65
C SER A 149 -4.08 -6.22 6.60
N PHE A 150 -4.78 -6.43 7.73
CA PHE A 150 -4.95 -5.40 8.75
C PHE A 150 -3.65 -5.06 9.47
N GLN A 151 -2.80 -6.06 9.73
CA GLN A 151 -1.46 -5.87 10.26
C GLN A 151 -0.64 -4.95 9.34
N ARG A 152 -0.61 -5.25 8.04
CA ARG A 152 0.07 -4.42 7.03
C ARG A 152 -0.51 -3.01 6.96
N PHE A 153 -1.83 -2.87 6.95
CA PHE A 153 -2.50 -1.58 6.96
C PHE A 153 -2.06 -0.71 8.16
N LEU A 154 -2.13 -1.23 9.39
CA LEU A 154 -1.71 -0.49 10.59
C LEU A 154 -0.21 -0.20 10.61
N THR A 155 0.62 -1.15 10.15
CA THR A 155 2.07 -0.94 10.04
C THR A 155 2.41 0.18 9.06
N ARG A 156 1.74 0.25 7.91
CA ARG A 156 1.91 1.35 6.95
C ARG A 156 1.50 2.69 7.56
N LEU A 157 0.37 2.73 8.27
CA LEU A 157 -0.07 3.94 8.98
C LEU A 157 0.93 4.38 10.05
N SER A 158 1.53 3.44 10.79
CA SER A 158 2.46 3.76 11.86
C SER A 158 3.82 4.24 11.36
N LEU A 159 4.24 3.80 10.17
CA LEU A 159 5.45 4.24 9.47
C LEU A 159 5.27 5.56 8.69
N HIS A 160 4.04 6.03 8.54
CA HIS A 160 3.73 7.26 7.82
C HIS A 160 3.86 8.50 8.73
N PRO A 161 4.66 9.54 8.41
CA PRO A 161 4.96 10.65 9.33
C PRO A 161 3.72 11.46 9.77
N ILE A 162 2.78 11.65 8.85
CA ILE A 162 1.52 12.38 9.10
C ILE A 162 0.45 11.46 9.72
N LEU A 163 0.10 10.35 9.04
CA LEU A 163 -1.00 9.47 9.49
C LEU A 163 -0.77 8.84 10.87
N ARG A 164 0.47 8.55 11.26
CA ARG A 164 0.79 8.01 12.59
C ARG A 164 0.40 8.94 13.75
N ARG A 165 0.24 10.24 13.48
CA ARG A 165 -0.17 11.27 14.44
C ARG A 165 -1.65 11.66 14.29
N ALA A 166 -2.39 10.98 13.43
CA ALA A 166 -3.79 11.31 13.18
C ALA A 166 -4.64 11.04 14.44
N PRO A 167 -5.41 12.04 14.94
CA PRO A 167 -6.23 11.88 16.15
C PRO A 167 -7.25 10.74 16.04
N ILE A 168 -7.78 10.51 14.83
CA ILE A 168 -8.70 9.41 14.56
C ILE A 168 -8.02 8.04 14.72
N LEU A 169 -6.75 7.92 14.34
CA LEU A 169 -5.99 6.68 14.50
C LEU A 169 -5.72 6.41 15.98
N HIS A 170 -5.29 7.41 16.75
CA HIS A 170 -5.07 7.24 18.19
C HIS A 170 -6.35 6.83 18.91
N SER A 171 -7.47 7.50 18.61
CA SER A 171 -8.78 7.09 19.12
C SER A 171 -9.17 5.68 18.71
N PHE A 172 -8.85 5.26 17.47
CA PHE A 172 -9.10 3.89 17.01
C PHE A 172 -8.28 2.85 17.77
N LEU A 173 -7.04 3.15 18.16
CA LEU A 173 -6.12 2.23 18.83
C LEU A 173 -6.30 2.18 20.37
N GLU A 174 -6.92 3.21 20.96
CA GLU A 174 -7.03 3.34 22.42
C GLU A 174 -8.47 3.31 22.95
N SER A 175 -9.45 3.84 22.20
CA SER A 175 -10.79 4.06 22.74
C SER A 175 -11.56 2.76 22.98
N PRO A 176 -12.08 2.50 24.19
CA PRO A 176 -12.98 1.37 24.42
C PRO A 176 -14.36 1.57 23.76
N ASP A 177 -14.81 2.82 23.56
CA ASP A 177 -16.11 3.15 22.93
C ASP A 177 -15.92 3.77 21.54
N TRP A 178 -15.44 2.94 20.61
CA TRP A 178 -15.29 3.33 19.21
C TRP A 178 -16.62 3.66 18.53
N ASN A 179 -17.70 2.96 18.90
CA ASN A 179 -19.01 3.15 18.30
C ASN A 179 -19.58 4.55 18.58
N ALA A 180 -19.38 5.12 19.77
CA ALA A 180 -19.72 6.51 20.05
C ALA A 180 -18.92 7.50 19.19
N THR A 181 -17.63 7.22 18.98
CA THR A 181 -16.76 8.04 18.14
C THR A 181 -17.27 8.08 16.70
N MET A 182 -17.62 6.91 16.13
CA MET A 182 -18.24 6.82 14.80
C MET A 182 -19.53 7.63 14.69
N ARG A 183 -20.45 7.49 15.65
CA ARG A 183 -21.73 8.24 15.65
C ARG A 183 -21.51 9.76 15.69
N SER A 184 -20.62 10.23 16.58
CA SER A 184 -20.36 11.67 16.75
C SER A 184 -19.74 12.33 15.52
N ARG A 185 -18.92 11.60 14.76
CA ARG A 185 -18.27 12.10 13.54
C ARG A 185 -19.18 12.00 12.32
N SER A 186 -20.00 10.95 12.24
CA SER A 186 -21.04 10.85 11.20
C SER A 186 -22.09 11.96 11.33
N ALA A 187 -22.50 12.31 12.55
CA ALA A 187 -23.42 13.43 12.79
C ALA A 187 -22.82 14.77 12.36
N ARG A 188 -21.53 15.02 12.64
CA ARG A 188 -20.82 16.23 12.20
C ARG A 188 -20.66 16.31 10.68
N ALA A 189 -20.43 15.18 10.00
CA ALA A 189 -20.36 15.14 8.54
C ALA A 189 -21.70 15.50 7.88
N SER A 190 -22.83 15.20 8.52
CA SER A 190 -24.17 15.58 8.06
C SER A 190 -24.51 17.06 8.29
N LEU A 191 -23.73 17.77 9.13
CA LEU A 191 -23.93 19.19 9.45
C LEU A 191 -23.02 20.11 8.62
N SER A 192 -21.97 19.56 7.99
CA SER A 192 -21.04 20.29 7.12
C SER A 192 -21.49 20.37 5.65
N THR A 193 -22.68 19.89 5.32
CA THR A 193 -23.31 20.14 4.02
C THR A 193 -23.89 21.55 3.99
N ASP A 194 -23.11 22.48 3.43
CA ASP A 194 -23.61 23.76 2.92
C ASP A 194 -24.70 23.47 1.85
N PRO A 195 -25.92 24.02 1.96
CA PRO A 195 -27.01 23.79 0.99
C PRO A 195 -26.71 24.26 -0.43
N SER A 196 -25.62 25.02 -0.63
CA SER A 196 -25.14 25.43 -1.95
C SER A 196 -24.28 24.37 -2.66
N ASN A 197 -23.92 23.27 -1.98
CA ASN A 197 -22.99 22.26 -2.51
C ASN A 197 -23.48 20.81 -2.28
N SER A 198 -24.79 20.62 -2.08
CA SER A 198 -25.40 19.34 -1.72
C SER A 198 -26.17 18.66 -2.86
N SER A 199 -25.81 18.92 -4.12
CA SER A 199 -26.25 18.13 -5.27
C SER A 199 -25.03 17.60 -6.03
N GLY A 200 -24.76 16.30 -5.86
CA GLY A 200 -23.97 15.56 -6.84
C GLY A 200 -22.49 15.32 -6.49
N VAL A 201 -22.24 14.43 -5.54
CA VAL A 201 -21.04 13.55 -5.61
C VAL A 201 -21.01 12.71 -6.91
N PHE A 202 -22.11 12.70 -7.67
CA PHE A 202 -22.20 12.20 -9.05
C PHE A 202 -22.06 13.30 -10.14
N ASP A 203 -22.21 14.59 -9.82
CA ASP A 203 -22.04 15.68 -10.82
C ASP A 203 -20.57 16.09 -10.98
N ASN A 204 -19.74 15.90 -9.94
CA ASN A 204 -18.28 16.01 -10.10
C ASN A 204 -17.73 15.03 -11.14
N PHE A 205 -18.38 13.89 -11.38
CA PHE A 205 -17.96 12.98 -12.44
C PHE A 205 -18.23 13.56 -13.83
N ALA A 206 -19.32 14.31 -14.04
CA ALA A 206 -19.64 14.89 -15.35
C ALA A 206 -18.62 15.96 -15.76
N ASP A 207 -18.23 16.86 -14.84
CA ASP A 207 -17.16 17.84 -15.09
C ASP A 207 -15.77 17.18 -15.15
N THR A 208 -15.53 16.10 -14.39
CA THR A 208 -14.30 15.29 -14.50
C THR A 208 -14.23 14.58 -15.85
N PHE A 209 -15.34 14.15 -16.44
CA PHE A 209 -15.36 13.51 -17.76
C PHE A 209 -15.19 14.51 -18.92
N ILE A 210 -15.66 15.76 -18.75
CA ILE A 210 -15.42 16.84 -19.71
C ILE A 210 -13.95 17.32 -19.65
N ASN A 211 -13.31 17.20 -18.49
CA ASN A 211 -11.90 17.54 -18.27
C ASN A 211 -10.91 16.38 -18.45
N ALA A 212 -11.35 15.12 -18.47
CA ALA A 212 -10.48 13.94 -18.61
C ALA A 212 -9.78 13.83 -19.99
N PHE A 213 -10.22 14.61 -20.98
CA PHE A 213 -9.65 14.62 -22.33
C PHE A 213 -8.78 15.84 -22.65
N THR A 214 -8.67 16.82 -21.75
CA THR A 214 -7.73 17.94 -21.93
C THR A 214 -6.38 17.55 -21.35
N LYS A 215 -5.43 17.25 -22.24
CA LYS A 215 -4.05 16.94 -21.86
C LYS A 215 -3.41 18.15 -21.20
N LEU A 216 -2.89 17.98 -19.99
CA LEU A 216 -2.12 19.00 -19.26
C LEU A 216 -1.09 19.67 -20.18
N HIS A 217 -1.07 21.00 -20.19
CA HIS A 217 -0.23 21.75 -21.13
C HIS A 217 1.26 21.64 -20.76
N LYS A 218 1.59 21.41 -19.48
CA LYS A 218 2.95 21.19 -18.98
C LYS A 218 2.99 20.10 -17.89
N PRO A 219 3.10 18.82 -18.26
CA PRO A 219 3.33 17.77 -17.27
C PRO A 219 4.75 17.90 -16.72
N ASP A 220 4.89 17.95 -15.40
CA ASP A 220 6.20 17.97 -14.75
C ASP A 220 6.85 16.57 -14.86
N ARG A 221 8.10 16.55 -15.35
CA ARG A 221 8.90 15.35 -15.57
C ARG A 221 9.02 14.49 -14.32
N ARG A 222 9.08 15.11 -13.15
CA ARG A 222 9.20 14.40 -11.88
C ARG A 222 8.04 13.43 -11.65
N PHE A 223 6.80 13.87 -11.90
CA PHE A 223 5.62 13.05 -11.66
C PHE A 223 5.40 12.01 -12.75
N ILE A 224 5.84 12.29 -13.99
CA ILE A 224 5.86 11.28 -15.07
C ILE A 224 6.76 10.12 -14.66
N GLU A 225 7.98 10.39 -14.20
CA GLU A 225 8.90 9.33 -13.77
C GLU A 225 8.34 8.50 -12.60
N VAL A 226 7.65 9.15 -11.66
CA VAL A 226 7.01 8.45 -10.53
C VAL A 226 5.86 7.57 -11.01
N LYS A 227 5.05 8.07 -11.95
CA LYS A 227 3.95 7.32 -12.57
C LYS A 227 4.47 6.09 -13.32
N ASP A 228 5.49 6.26 -14.15
CA ASP A 228 6.11 5.16 -14.90
C ASP A 228 6.72 4.11 -13.95
N LYS A 229 7.38 4.54 -12.87
CA LYS A 229 7.89 3.64 -11.82
C LYS A 229 6.77 2.89 -11.10
N SER A 230 5.65 3.55 -10.82
CA SER A 230 4.49 2.95 -10.17
C SER A 230 3.76 1.96 -11.09
N ASP A 231 3.67 2.25 -12.39
CA ASP A 231 3.11 1.35 -13.40
C ASP A 231 3.98 0.10 -13.55
N LYS A 232 5.30 0.27 -13.64
CA LYS A 232 6.24 -0.86 -13.66
C LYS A 232 6.13 -1.72 -12.40
N LEU A 233 6.05 -1.10 -11.22
CA LEU A 233 5.88 -1.82 -9.96
C LEU A 233 4.58 -2.64 -9.95
N ASP A 234 3.48 -2.11 -10.47
CA ASP A 234 2.19 -2.81 -10.55
C ASP A 234 2.25 -4.04 -11.46
N GLU A 235 2.91 -3.91 -12.61
CA GLU A 235 3.15 -5.00 -13.56
C GLU A 235 4.07 -6.09 -12.96
N ASP A 236 5.20 -5.69 -12.38
CA ASP A 236 6.16 -6.59 -11.75
C ASP A 236 5.50 -7.37 -10.61
N LEU A 237 4.77 -6.69 -9.73
CA LEU A 237 4.02 -7.33 -8.65
C LEU A 237 2.95 -8.29 -9.18
N GLY A 238 2.30 -7.95 -10.29
CA GLY A 238 1.28 -8.81 -10.91
C GLY A 238 1.87 -10.08 -11.50
N ASN A 239 3.08 -9.98 -12.06
CA ASN A 239 3.81 -11.15 -12.56
C ASN A 239 4.29 -12.04 -11.41
N ILE A 240 4.84 -11.45 -10.34
CA ILE A 240 5.29 -12.18 -9.15
C ILE A 240 4.11 -12.85 -8.45
N GLU A 241 2.98 -12.16 -8.29
CA GLU A 241 1.76 -12.70 -7.67
C GLU A 241 1.26 -13.97 -8.39
N LYS A 242 1.25 -13.97 -9.73
CA LYS A 242 0.91 -15.16 -10.53
C LYS A 242 1.92 -16.29 -10.40
N ILE A 243 3.21 -15.98 -10.27
CA ILE A 243 4.26 -16.99 -10.05
C ILE A 243 4.07 -17.63 -8.67
N VAL A 244 3.96 -16.82 -7.62
CA VAL A 244 3.79 -17.28 -6.24
C VAL A 244 2.50 -18.06 -6.08
N ALA A 245 1.39 -17.63 -6.69
CA ALA A 245 0.14 -18.39 -6.68
C ALA A 245 0.27 -19.77 -7.35
N ARG A 246 1.14 -19.91 -8.36
CA ARG A 246 1.47 -21.23 -8.94
C ARG A 246 2.34 -22.05 -8.01
N VAL A 247 3.30 -21.45 -7.32
CA VAL A 247 4.14 -22.12 -6.31
C VAL A 247 3.27 -22.71 -5.20
N VAL A 248 2.36 -21.91 -4.62
CA VAL A 248 1.42 -22.37 -3.59
C VAL A 248 0.58 -23.58 -4.05
N ARG A 249 0.13 -23.58 -5.31
CA ARG A 249 -0.59 -24.73 -5.89
C ARG A 249 0.30 -25.97 -5.99
N ARG A 250 1.54 -25.80 -6.45
CA ARG A 250 2.51 -26.90 -6.55
C ARG A 250 2.89 -27.45 -5.18
N GLU A 251 3.04 -26.60 -4.18
CA GLU A 251 3.26 -27.01 -2.78
C GLU A 251 2.06 -27.81 -2.24
N ALA A 252 0.83 -27.43 -2.59
CA ALA A 252 -0.37 -28.20 -2.23
C ALA A 252 -0.45 -29.55 -2.94
N ASP A 253 -0.07 -29.62 -4.22
CA ASP A 253 0.02 -30.87 -4.97
C ASP A 253 1.07 -31.79 -4.32
N LEU A 254 2.26 -31.27 -4.01
CA LEU A 254 3.33 -32.01 -3.34
C LEU A 254 2.95 -32.47 -1.93
N GLU A 255 2.23 -31.65 -1.15
CA GLU A 255 1.70 -32.07 0.15
C GLU A 255 0.78 -33.28 0.02
N THR A 256 -0.06 -33.28 -1.02
CA THR A 256 -0.98 -34.39 -1.30
C THR A 256 -0.21 -35.64 -1.72
N ASP A 257 0.75 -35.51 -2.64
CA ASP A 257 1.59 -36.62 -3.11
C ASP A 257 2.38 -37.27 -1.96
N LEU A 258 2.91 -36.47 -1.02
CA LEU A 258 3.61 -36.99 0.17
C LEU A 258 2.66 -37.75 1.10
N LYS A 259 1.45 -37.23 1.32
CA LYS A 259 0.43 -37.93 2.13
C LYS A 259 0.01 -39.25 1.50
N ASP A 260 -0.23 -39.25 0.19
CA ASP A 260 -0.59 -40.45 -0.56
C ASP A 260 0.54 -41.49 -0.51
N LEU A 261 1.79 -41.05 -0.65
CA LEU A 261 2.97 -41.90 -0.52
C LEU A 261 3.04 -42.57 0.86
N ALA A 262 2.89 -41.79 1.94
CA ALA A 262 2.85 -42.32 3.30
C ALA A 262 1.71 -43.36 3.47
N GLU A 263 0.53 -43.10 2.91
CA GLU A 263 -0.60 -44.03 2.96
C GLU A 263 -0.30 -45.35 2.21
N GLN A 264 0.39 -45.30 1.07
CA GLN A 264 0.79 -46.52 0.35
C GLN A 264 1.78 -47.36 1.17
N PHE A 265 2.75 -46.74 1.85
CA PHE A 265 3.66 -47.46 2.74
C PHE A 265 2.93 -48.08 3.93
N GLN A 266 1.94 -47.40 4.50
CA GLN A 266 1.10 -47.98 5.55
C GLN A 266 0.31 -49.20 5.07
N LYS A 267 -0.14 -49.22 3.82
CA LYS A 267 -0.77 -50.42 3.22
C LYS A 267 0.25 -51.55 3.03
N LEU A 268 1.49 -51.23 2.66
CA LEU A 268 2.55 -52.22 2.46
C LEU A 268 2.91 -52.97 3.75
N ILE A 269 2.86 -52.30 4.90
CA ILE A 269 3.07 -52.92 6.23
C ILE A 269 2.17 -54.15 6.43
N THR A 270 0.92 -54.07 5.96
CA THR A 270 -0.04 -55.19 6.09
C THR A 270 0.33 -56.43 5.26
N LEU A 271 1.17 -56.25 4.23
CA LEU A 271 1.63 -57.32 3.34
C LEU A 271 2.97 -57.91 3.79
N GLU A 272 3.82 -57.10 4.41
CA GLU A 272 5.17 -57.48 4.85
C GLU A 272 5.43 -57.13 6.32
N PRO A 273 4.91 -57.94 7.27
CA PRO A 273 5.05 -57.65 8.70
C PRO A 273 6.50 -57.74 9.23
N GLY A 274 7.44 -58.28 8.43
CA GLY A 274 8.85 -58.39 8.80
C GLY A 274 9.63 -57.08 8.77
N VAL A 275 9.08 -56.04 8.13
CA VAL A 275 9.67 -54.69 8.01
C VAL A 275 8.72 -53.61 8.55
N GLU A 276 7.74 -54.03 9.36
CA GLU A 276 6.72 -53.17 9.93
C GLU A 276 7.30 -51.95 10.67
N PRO A 277 8.26 -52.07 11.61
CA PRO A 277 8.73 -50.92 12.37
C PRO A 277 9.47 -49.90 11.48
N GLU A 278 10.32 -50.36 10.56
CA GLU A 278 11.10 -49.50 9.67
C GLU A 278 10.18 -48.76 8.67
N VAL A 279 9.26 -49.48 8.04
CA VAL A 279 8.32 -48.90 7.07
C VAL A 279 7.32 -47.97 7.76
N HIS A 280 6.90 -48.28 8.99
CA HIS A 280 6.06 -47.38 9.78
C HIS A 280 6.78 -46.07 10.11
N ALA A 281 8.02 -46.14 10.59
CA ALA A 281 8.83 -44.96 10.89
C ALA A 281 9.10 -44.10 9.63
N PHE A 282 9.32 -44.73 8.48
CA PHE A 282 9.50 -44.05 7.21
C PHE A 282 8.23 -43.32 6.77
N ALA A 283 7.09 -44.01 6.80
CA ALA A 283 5.80 -43.43 6.44
C ALA A 283 5.42 -42.26 7.36
N ALA A 284 5.68 -42.38 8.67
CA ALA A 284 5.50 -41.29 9.62
C ALA A 284 6.39 -40.07 9.29
N SER A 285 7.66 -40.30 8.96
CA SER A 285 8.60 -39.23 8.57
C SER A 285 8.17 -38.51 7.28
N ILE A 286 7.60 -39.22 6.31
CA ILE A 286 7.01 -38.61 5.12
C ILE A 286 5.78 -37.76 5.49
N GLN A 287 4.91 -38.27 6.36
CA GLN A 287 3.72 -37.56 6.81
C GLN A 287 4.08 -36.27 7.57
N ASP A 288 5.11 -36.32 8.42
CA ASP A 288 5.65 -35.16 9.12
C ASP A 288 6.26 -34.15 8.12
N THR A 289 7.00 -34.62 7.11
CA THR A 289 7.49 -33.74 6.02
C THR A 289 6.33 -33.03 5.31
N ALA A 290 5.23 -33.72 5.05
CA ALA A 290 4.03 -33.13 4.47
C ALA A 290 3.40 -32.08 5.40
N ALA A 291 3.40 -32.29 6.72
CA ALA A 291 2.90 -31.33 7.71
C ALA A 291 3.77 -30.06 7.79
N HIS A 292 5.10 -30.18 7.71
CA HIS A 292 5.99 -29.02 7.62
C HIS A 292 5.78 -28.25 6.31
N LEU A 293 5.60 -28.96 5.18
CA LEU A 293 5.31 -28.35 3.88
C LEU A 293 3.98 -27.58 3.89
N HIS A 294 2.97 -28.13 4.56
CA HIS A 294 1.68 -27.45 4.77
C HIS A 294 1.85 -26.10 5.49
N THR A 295 2.70 -26.06 6.51
CA THR A 295 2.96 -24.84 7.30
C THR A 295 3.71 -23.80 6.46
N LEU A 296 4.72 -24.22 5.68
CA LEU A 296 5.40 -23.34 4.72
C LEU A 296 4.42 -22.76 3.69
N ARG A 297 3.60 -23.63 3.08
CA ARG A 297 2.60 -23.23 2.09
C ARG A 297 1.62 -22.21 2.68
N ASP A 298 1.18 -22.42 3.92
CA ASP A 298 0.25 -21.52 4.59
C ASP A 298 0.85 -20.12 4.80
N VAL A 299 2.13 -20.01 5.15
CA VAL A 299 2.84 -18.72 5.21
C VAL A 299 2.90 -18.07 3.81
N THR A 300 3.26 -18.84 2.78
CA THR A 300 3.36 -18.35 1.40
C THR A 300 2.00 -17.86 0.87
N ASP A 301 0.92 -18.62 1.10
CA ASP A 301 -0.43 -18.31 0.63
C ASP A 301 -1.11 -17.20 1.44
N GLN A 302 -1.03 -17.27 2.78
CA GLN A 302 -1.80 -16.39 3.64
C GLN A 302 -1.12 -15.04 3.87
N ASP A 303 0.21 -15.02 4.03
CA ASP A 303 0.96 -13.80 4.33
C ASP A 303 1.61 -13.21 3.07
N TYR A 304 2.53 -13.93 2.43
CA TYR A 304 3.36 -13.38 1.36
C TYR A 304 2.55 -13.04 0.10
N LEU A 305 1.74 -13.96 -0.41
CA LEU A 305 0.86 -13.71 -1.56
C LEU A 305 -0.13 -12.56 -1.28
N GLY A 306 -0.63 -12.49 -0.04
CA GLY A 306 -1.48 -11.37 0.43
C GLY A 306 -0.74 -10.03 0.40
N SER A 307 0.53 -10.02 0.83
CA SER A 307 1.37 -8.81 0.86
C SER A 307 1.57 -8.20 -0.53
N LEU A 308 1.77 -9.02 -1.56
CA LEU A 308 1.93 -8.57 -2.95
C LEU A 308 0.67 -7.85 -3.43
N ARG A 309 -0.50 -8.46 -3.20
CA ARG A 309 -1.81 -7.89 -3.57
C ARG A 309 -2.11 -6.60 -2.81
N ASP A 310 -1.73 -6.54 -1.54
CA ASP A 310 -1.90 -5.36 -0.70
C ASP A 310 -0.94 -4.22 -1.11
N MET A 311 0.25 -4.55 -1.60
CA MET A 311 1.22 -3.58 -2.14
C MET A 311 0.77 -3.03 -3.50
N GLN A 312 0.22 -3.87 -4.38
CA GLN A 312 -0.40 -3.41 -5.63
C GLN A 312 -1.53 -2.42 -5.37
N ALA A 313 -2.41 -2.74 -4.41
CA ALA A 313 -3.46 -1.81 -4.00
C ALA A 313 -2.86 -0.49 -3.46
N TYR A 314 -1.77 -0.55 -2.70
CA TYR A 314 -1.10 0.66 -2.23
C TYR A 314 -0.48 1.49 -3.36
N SER A 315 0.13 0.84 -4.36
CA SER A 315 0.59 1.50 -5.60
C SER A 315 -0.57 2.21 -6.32
N LEU A 316 -1.76 1.59 -6.39
CA LEU A 316 -2.95 2.22 -6.95
C LEU A 316 -3.38 3.47 -6.18
N SER A 317 -3.24 3.48 -4.85
CA SER A 317 -3.54 4.66 -4.03
C SER A 317 -2.60 5.84 -4.36
N LEU A 318 -1.32 5.57 -4.61
CA LEU A 318 -0.35 6.56 -5.07
C LEU A 318 -0.71 7.08 -6.46
N LYS A 319 -1.10 6.20 -7.40
CA LYS A 319 -1.59 6.60 -8.73
C LYS A 319 -2.82 7.48 -8.67
N ASN A 320 -3.74 7.22 -7.75
CA ASN A 320 -4.92 8.06 -7.54
C ASN A 320 -4.55 9.43 -6.97
N LEU A 321 -3.54 9.51 -6.10
CA LEU A 321 -3.01 10.79 -5.62
C LEU A 321 -2.37 11.60 -6.77
N LEU A 322 -1.57 10.95 -7.63
CA LEU A 322 -1.01 11.60 -8.82
C LEU A 322 -2.11 12.11 -9.77
N ARG A 323 -3.20 11.37 -9.94
CA ARG A 323 -4.37 11.83 -10.72
C ARG A 323 -5.08 13.02 -10.05
N ALA A 324 -5.23 13.00 -8.73
CA ALA A 324 -5.80 14.13 -8.00
C ALA A 324 -4.93 15.39 -8.15
N ARG A 325 -3.60 15.22 -8.16
CA ARG A 325 -2.65 16.29 -8.48
C ARG A 325 -2.81 16.82 -9.91
N GLU A 326 -2.85 15.92 -10.89
CA GLU A 326 -3.09 16.25 -12.30
C GLU A 326 -4.41 17.05 -12.46
N GLN A 327 -5.47 16.67 -11.75
CA GLN A 327 -6.75 17.39 -11.74
C GLN A 327 -6.60 18.80 -11.17
N LYS A 328 -5.91 18.98 -10.04
CA LYS A 328 -5.70 20.31 -9.44
C LYS A 328 -4.91 21.25 -10.33
N GLN A 329 -3.90 20.74 -11.05
CA GLN A 329 -3.17 21.53 -12.03
C GLN A 329 -4.08 21.93 -13.20
N LEU A 330 -4.92 21.01 -13.68
CA LEU A 330 -5.86 21.27 -14.76
C LEU A 330 -6.89 22.35 -14.37
N ASP A 331 -7.44 22.29 -13.16
CA ASP A 331 -8.36 23.30 -12.63
C ASP A 331 -7.70 24.70 -12.63
N TYR A 332 -6.42 24.78 -12.23
CA TYR A 332 -5.64 26.02 -12.28
C TYR A 332 -5.39 26.52 -13.72
N GLU A 333 -5.03 25.64 -14.65
CA GLU A 333 -4.81 25.97 -16.06
C GLU A 333 -6.10 26.51 -16.71
N GLN A 334 -7.25 25.90 -16.41
CA GLN A 334 -8.57 26.32 -16.90
C GLN A 334 -9.01 27.68 -16.35
N LEU A 335 -8.84 27.90 -15.03
CA LEU A 335 -9.14 29.20 -14.42
C LEU A 335 -8.25 30.31 -15.02
N THR A 336 -6.98 30.00 -15.29
CA THR A 336 -6.05 30.93 -15.94
C THR A 336 -6.46 31.24 -17.37
N GLU A 337 -6.87 30.25 -18.15
CA GLU A 337 -7.40 30.46 -19.51
C GLU A 337 -8.68 31.30 -19.49
N TYR A 338 -9.58 31.03 -18.54
CA TYR A 338 -10.82 31.78 -18.37
C TYR A 338 -10.56 33.25 -18.01
N LEU A 339 -9.61 33.50 -17.10
CA LEU A 339 -9.12 34.84 -16.76
C LEU A 339 -8.55 35.55 -18.00
N ASN A 340 -7.71 34.88 -18.79
CA ASN A 340 -7.12 35.44 -20.01
C ASN A 340 -8.20 35.83 -21.04
N LYS A 341 -9.22 34.99 -21.21
CA LYS A 341 -10.36 35.28 -22.08
C LYS A 341 -11.16 36.48 -21.59
N SER A 342 -11.50 36.52 -20.30
CA SER A 342 -12.23 37.64 -19.69
C SER A 342 -11.43 38.95 -19.77
N THR A 343 -10.11 38.88 -19.62
CA THR A 343 -9.21 40.04 -19.75
C THR A 343 -9.15 40.53 -21.20
N ALA A 344 -9.06 39.62 -22.18
CA ALA A 344 -9.11 39.98 -23.60
C ALA A 344 -10.45 40.60 -24.02
N GLU A 345 -11.58 40.11 -23.48
CA GLU A 345 -12.90 40.69 -23.69
C GLU A 345 -13.00 42.12 -23.11
N ARG A 346 -12.43 42.35 -21.91
CA ARG A 346 -12.33 43.69 -21.31
C ARG A 346 -11.51 44.61 -22.22
N ASP A 347 -10.35 44.17 -22.67
CA ASP A 347 -9.45 44.98 -23.51
C ASP A 347 -10.06 45.31 -24.87
N SER A 348 -10.85 44.39 -25.44
CA SER A 348 -11.65 44.63 -26.65
C SER A 348 -12.74 45.70 -26.41
N LEU A 349 -13.45 45.63 -25.29
CA LEU A 349 -14.46 46.63 -24.92
C LEU A 349 -13.85 48.00 -24.59
N GLN A 350 -12.62 48.03 -24.07
CA GLN A 350 -11.89 49.27 -23.73
C GLN A 350 -11.28 49.93 -24.97
N SER A 351 -10.68 49.14 -25.88
CA SER A 351 -10.11 49.61 -27.14
C SER A 351 -11.16 50.10 -28.15
N GLY A 352 -12.46 49.83 -27.91
CA GLY A 352 -13.55 50.26 -28.79
C GLY A 352 -13.57 49.57 -30.15
N TYR A 353 -12.70 48.59 -30.35
CA TYR A 353 -12.69 47.71 -31.50
C TYR A 353 -13.77 46.64 -31.32
N ALA A 354 -15.04 47.07 -31.39
CA ALA A 354 -16.13 46.13 -31.61
C ALA A 354 -15.81 45.38 -32.91
N SER A 355 -15.58 44.08 -32.80
CA SER A 355 -15.49 43.17 -33.93
C SER A 355 -16.54 43.55 -34.97
N SER A 356 -16.08 43.78 -36.20
CA SER A 356 -16.84 44.15 -37.40
C SER A 356 -17.81 43.04 -37.85
N GLY A 357 -18.64 42.53 -36.94
CA GLY A 357 -19.73 41.61 -37.22
C GLY A 357 -21.00 42.39 -37.52
N ALA A 358 -21.57 42.17 -38.72
CA ALA A 358 -22.77 42.86 -39.21
C ALA A 358 -23.98 42.81 -38.24
N GLY A 359 -24.02 41.87 -37.29
CA GLY A 359 -25.05 41.79 -36.25
C GLY A 359 -25.00 42.91 -35.19
N SER A 360 -23.82 43.51 -34.94
CA SER A 360 -23.69 44.58 -33.94
C SER A 360 -24.21 45.93 -34.44
N PHE A 361 -24.12 46.20 -35.74
CA PHE A 361 -24.61 47.44 -36.35
C PHE A 361 -26.14 47.51 -36.40
N ILE A 362 -26.80 46.36 -36.63
CA ILE A 362 -28.27 46.28 -36.68
C ILE A 362 -28.85 46.38 -35.27
N ARG A 363 -28.17 45.80 -34.27
CA ARG A 363 -28.58 45.92 -32.87
C ARG A 363 -28.36 47.34 -32.31
N ALA A 364 -27.26 48.00 -32.66
CA ALA A 364 -27.00 49.39 -32.26
C ALA A 364 -28.10 50.34 -32.78
N LYS A 365 -28.51 50.21 -34.05
CA LYS A 365 -29.57 51.06 -34.62
C LYS A 365 -30.98 50.75 -34.13
N ILE A 366 -31.29 49.51 -33.74
CA ILE A 366 -32.63 49.15 -33.23
C ILE A 366 -32.80 49.50 -31.74
N GLU A 367 -31.68 49.63 -30.99
CA GLU A 367 -31.65 50.10 -29.60
C GLU A 367 -31.53 51.64 -29.50
N ASP A 368 -30.91 52.33 -30.47
CA ASP A 368 -30.90 53.80 -30.56
C ASP A 368 -32.32 54.41 -30.62
N VAL A 369 -33.27 53.70 -31.23
CA VAL A 369 -34.69 54.10 -31.30
C VAL A 369 -35.41 53.93 -29.95
N ARG A 370 -34.82 53.20 -28.99
CA ARG A 370 -35.36 52.97 -27.65
C ARG A 370 -34.85 53.93 -26.58
N GLY A 371 -33.92 54.85 -26.89
CA GLY A 371 -33.47 55.89 -25.96
C GLY A 371 -32.68 55.38 -24.74
N VAL A 372 -31.97 54.25 -24.88
CA VAL A 372 -31.10 53.71 -23.84
C VAL A 372 -29.69 54.29 -24.00
N ASP A 373 -29.15 54.89 -22.94
CA ASP A 373 -27.85 55.57 -22.95
C ASP A 373 -26.67 54.60 -23.22
N HIS A 374 -26.17 54.60 -24.47
CA HIS A 374 -25.14 53.69 -24.97
C HIS A 374 -23.81 53.78 -24.23
N GLU A 375 -23.44 54.97 -23.75
CA GLU A 375 -22.21 55.14 -22.97
C GLU A 375 -22.35 54.55 -21.56
N GLN A 376 -23.50 54.74 -20.92
CA GLN A 376 -23.73 54.18 -19.59
C GLN A 376 -23.79 52.66 -19.61
N ALA A 377 -24.48 52.06 -20.59
CA ALA A 377 -24.54 50.60 -20.74
C ALA A 377 -23.16 49.97 -21.03
N ARG A 378 -22.30 50.65 -21.81
CA ARG A 378 -20.93 50.21 -22.06
C ARG A 378 -20.04 50.34 -20.82
N ARG A 379 -20.11 51.47 -20.11
CA ARG A 379 -19.38 51.68 -18.83
C ARG A 379 -19.83 50.67 -17.75
N GLU A 380 -21.11 50.33 -17.69
CA GLU A 380 -21.62 49.35 -16.73
C GLU A 380 -21.15 47.92 -17.07
N ARG A 381 -21.15 47.53 -18.36
CA ARG A 381 -20.58 46.24 -18.79
C ARG A 381 -19.07 46.17 -18.55
N GLN A 382 -18.35 47.26 -18.81
CA GLN A 382 -16.93 47.35 -18.55
C GLN A 382 -16.65 47.19 -17.04
N ARG A 383 -17.37 47.90 -16.19
CA ARG A 383 -17.24 47.78 -14.73
C ARG A 383 -17.57 46.36 -14.23
N LYS A 384 -18.59 45.71 -14.78
CA LYS A 384 -18.92 44.31 -14.46
C LYS A 384 -17.80 43.35 -14.89
N LEU A 385 -17.20 43.56 -16.06
CA LEU A 385 -16.04 42.78 -16.50
C LEU A 385 -14.80 43.04 -15.65
N GLU A 386 -14.54 44.29 -15.25
CA GLU A 386 -13.42 44.64 -14.38
C GLU A 386 -13.55 43.97 -13.01
N LEU A 387 -14.74 44.01 -12.39
CA LEU A 387 -15.01 43.30 -11.14
C LEU A 387 -14.84 41.78 -11.29
N ARG A 388 -15.31 41.21 -12.40
CA ARG A 388 -15.15 39.78 -12.68
C ARG A 388 -13.69 39.40 -12.91
N VAL A 389 -12.92 40.24 -13.60
CA VAL A 389 -11.47 40.02 -13.78
C VAL A 389 -10.76 40.08 -12.44
N GLU A 390 -11.11 41.03 -11.56
CA GLU A 390 -10.55 41.10 -10.20
C GLU A 390 -10.89 39.84 -9.39
N GLU A 391 -12.15 39.42 -9.37
CA GLU A 391 -12.57 38.16 -8.72
C GLU A 391 -11.80 36.96 -9.27
N LEU A 392 -11.75 36.80 -10.59
CA LEU A 392 -11.01 35.72 -11.25
C LEU A 392 -9.51 35.78 -10.98
N THR A 393 -8.90 36.95 -10.88
CA THR A 393 -7.48 37.06 -10.51
C THR A 393 -7.25 36.49 -9.11
N THR A 394 -8.11 36.83 -8.14
CA THR A 394 -7.98 36.30 -6.79
C THR A 394 -8.25 34.79 -6.73
N GLU A 395 -9.19 34.27 -7.53
CA GLU A 395 -9.45 32.84 -7.64
C GLU A 395 -8.28 32.08 -8.26
N VAL A 396 -7.68 32.62 -9.33
CA VAL A 396 -6.50 32.04 -9.97
C VAL A 396 -5.31 32.04 -9.03
N GLU A 397 -5.07 33.12 -8.28
CA GLU A 397 -4.00 33.18 -7.26
C GLU A 397 -4.22 32.14 -6.16
N ARG A 398 -5.45 32.00 -5.66
CA ARG A 398 -5.80 30.97 -4.68
C ARG A 398 -5.60 29.57 -5.26
N ALA A 399 -6.10 29.30 -6.46
CA ALA A 399 -5.96 28.02 -7.15
C ALA A 399 -4.48 27.65 -7.36
N ARG A 400 -3.67 28.62 -7.79
CA ARG A 400 -2.22 28.47 -7.94
C ARG A 400 -1.57 28.08 -6.62
N ALA A 401 -1.81 28.85 -5.55
CA ALA A 401 -1.24 28.57 -4.24
C ALA A 401 -1.64 27.18 -3.73
N THR A 402 -2.90 26.78 -3.93
CA THR A 402 -3.35 25.43 -3.55
C THR A 402 -2.70 24.32 -4.39
N SER A 403 -2.47 24.55 -5.70
CA SER A 403 -1.78 23.60 -6.56
C SER A 403 -0.32 23.44 -6.18
N ASP A 404 0.38 24.55 -5.94
CA ASP A 404 1.79 24.55 -5.53
C ASP A 404 1.98 23.83 -4.19
N MET A 405 1.12 24.11 -3.20
CA MET A 405 1.13 23.39 -1.92
C MET A 405 0.85 21.90 -2.09
N PHE A 406 -0.09 21.52 -2.96
CA PHE A 406 -0.42 20.12 -3.23
C PHE A 406 0.76 19.39 -3.87
N ASP A 407 1.47 20.04 -4.79
CA ASP A 407 2.67 19.49 -5.42
C ASP A 407 3.75 19.17 -4.38
N ASP A 408 4.04 20.11 -3.47
CA ASP A 408 5.01 19.93 -2.39
C ASP A 408 4.64 18.78 -1.43
N GLU A 409 3.35 18.60 -1.15
CA GLU A 409 2.84 17.47 -0.36
C GLU A 409 3.02 16.14 -1.11
N VAL A 410 2.60 16.05 -2.37
CA VAL A 410 2.72 14.82 -3.18
C VAL A 410 4.19 14.41 -3.33
N VAL A 411 5.08 15.38 -3.49
CA VAL A 411 6.53 15.20 -3.54
C VAL A 411 7.07 14.50 -2.28
N ARG A 412 6.61 14.92 -1.10
CA ARG A 412 6.97 14.31 0.18
C ARG A 412 6.33 12.93 0.33
N GLU A 413 5.06 12.80 -0.06
CA GLU A 413 4.32 11.55 -0.01
C GLU A 413 4.98 10.46 -0.85
N VAL A 414 5.48 10.77 -2.05
CA VAL A 414 6.22 9.81 -2.88
C VAL A 414 7.47 9.30 -2.17
N ALA A 415 8.21 10.17 -1.48
CA ALA A 415 9.39 9.77 -0.72
C ALA A 415 9.02 8.90 0.49
N ASP A 416 7.93 9.22 1.17
CA ASP A 416 7.38 8.42 2.27
C ASP A 416 6.91 7.04 1.78
N PHE A 417 6.19 6.97 0.67
CA PHE A 417 5.78 5.73 0.03
C PHE A 417 6.98 4.82 -0.29
N GLU A 418 8.02 5.36 -0.92
CA GLU A 418 9.24 4.59 -1.24
C GLU A 418 9.94 4.05 0.01
N ARG A 419 9.98 4.83 1.10
CA ARG A 419 10.54 4.40 2.38
C ARG A 419 9.71 3.27 2.99
N ILE A 420 8.39 3.43 3.04
CA ILE A 420 7.46 2.42 3.59
C ILE A 420 7.55 1.14 2.76
N LYS A 421 7.53 1.24 1.44
CA LYS A 421 7.68 0.12 0.51
C LYS A 421 8.96 -0.66 0.77
N ARG A 422 10.10 0.02 0.94
CA ARG A 422 11.39 -0.63 1.24
C ARG A 422 11.36 -1.38 2.57
N ALA A 423 10.82 -0.75 3.62
CA ALA A 423 10.69 -1.37 4.93
C ALA A 423 9.80 -2.61 4.87
N GLU A 424 8.65 -2.51 4.19
CA GLU A 424 7.71 -3.61 4.04
C GLU A 424 8.32 -4.77 3.25
N PHE A 425 8.94 -4.53 2.09
CA PHE A 425 9.57 -5.62 1.34
C PHE A 425 10.70 -6.29 2.10
N LYS A 426 11.49 -5.53 2.88
CA LYS A 426 12.54 -6.11 3.72
C LYS A 426 11.93 -7.09 4.73
N THR A 427 10.85 -6.69 5.41
CA THR A 427 10.16 -7.55 6.39
C THR A 427 9.52 -8.76 5.72
N GLN A 428 8.83 -8.58 4.59
CA GLN A 428 8.11 -9.66 3.91
C GLN A 428 9.04 -10.68 3.27
N LEU A 429 10.10 -10.24 2.57
CA LEU A 429 11.10 -11.14 2.00
C LEU A 429 11.93 -11.82 3.08
N GLY A 430 12.24 -11.12 4.18
CA GLY A 430 12.89 -11.70 5.35
C GLY A 430 12.05 -12.80 5.97
N GLY A 431 10.78 -12.53 6.26
CA GLY A 431 9.86 -13.52 6.84
C GLY A 431 9.65 -14.74 5.94
N LEU A 432 9.60 -14.55 4.61
CA LEU A 432 9.55 -15.66 3.67
C LEU A 432 10.83 -16.51 3.70
N ALA A 433 12.01 -15.86 3.72
CA ALA A 433 13.29 -16.56 3.82
C ALA A 433 13.40 -17.34 5.15
N ASP A 434 13.01 -16.72 6.26
CA ASP A 434 13.00 -17.36 7.58
C ASP A 434 12.07 -18.57 7.61
N ALA A 435 10.90 -18.50 6.97
CA ALA A 435 9.97 -19.63 6.84
C ALA A 435 10.57 -20.78 6.02
N HIS A 436 11.24 -20.49 4.90
CA HIS A 436 11.93 -21.53 4.12
C HIS A 436 13.09 -22.15 4.90
N ILE A 437 13.90 -21.33 5.60
CA ILE A 437 14.99 -21.83 6.44
C ILE A 437 14.45 -22.74 7.54
N GLY A 438 13.36 -22.33 8.20
CA GLY A 438 12.67 -23.13 9.21
C GLY A 438 12.22 -24.48 8.65
N PHE A 439 11.51 -24.47 7.52
CA PHE A 439 11.04 -25.69 6.86
C PHE A 439 12.19 -26.66 6.53
N TYR A 440 13.23 -26.18 5.82
CA TYR A 440 14.33 -27.07 5.45
C TYR A 440 15.13 -27.55 6.67
N GLY A 441 15.26 -26.74 7.72
CA GLY A 441 15.86 -27.15 8.99
C GLY A 441 15.07 -28.25 9.68
N GLU A 442 13.76 -28.09 9.82
CA GLU A 442 12.86 -29.09 10.42
C GLU A 442 12.88 -30.41 9.64
N VAL A 443 12.91 -30.35 8.32
CA VAL A 443 13.02 -31.54 7.44
C VAL A 443 14.37 -32.24 7.65
N VAL A 444 15.48 -31.51 7.70
CA VAL A 444 16.80 -32.11 7.97
C VAL A 444 16.82 -32.79 9.33
N ASP A 445 16.37 -32.12 10.39
CA ASP A 445 16.33 -32.67 11.75
C ASP A 445 15.47 -33.93 11.85
N LEU A 446 14.34 -33.95 11.13
CA LEU A 446 13.44 -35.10 11.04
C LEU A 446 14.13 -36.32 10.40
N TRP A 447 14.74 -36.13 9.22
CA TRP A 447 15.40 -37.23 8.51
C TRP A 447 16.68 -37.70 9.18
N GLU A 448 17.45 -36.81 9.82
CA GLU A 448 18.59 -37.20 10.64
C GLU A 448 18.18 -38.06 11.83
N ARG A 449 17.05 -37.73 12.48
CA ARG A 449 16.51 -38.53 13.59
C ARG A 449 16.10 -39.91 13.12
N TYR A 450 15.38 -39.98 12.00
CA TYR A 450 14.98 -41.25 11.37
C TYR A 450 16.20 -42.15 11.07
N ILE A 451 17.26 -41.60 10.45
CA ILE A 451 18.48 -42.37 10.16
C ILE A 451 19.13 -42.90 11.45
N LYS A 452 19.23 -42.06 12.50
CA LYS A 452 19.82 -42.47 13.79
C LYS A 452 19.00 -43.58 14.46
N GLU A 453 17.68 -43.54 14.36
CA GLU A 453 16.79 -44.57 14.90
C GLU A 453 16.96 -45.90 14.14
N MET A 454 16.99 -45.86 12.80
CA MET A 454 17.25 -47.04 11.98
C MET A 454 18.64 -47.66 12.21
N ASP A 455 19.68 -46.84 12.34
CA ASP A 455 21.04 -47.32 12.62
C ASP A 455 21.10 -48.02 13.99
N GLN A 456 20.37 -47.54 14.99
CA GLN A 456 20.28 -48.19 16.31
C GLN A 456 19.52 -49.51 16.26
N GLU A 457 18.42 -49.57 15.53
CA GLU A 457 17.63 -50.80 15.35
C GLU A 457 18.39 -51.87 14.55
N SER A 458 19.12 -51.46 13.51
CA SER A 458 19.98 -52.38 12.73
C SER A 458 21.13 -52.96 13.55
N VAL A 459 21.69 -52.18 14.49
CA VAL A 459 22.72 -52.65 15.43
C VAL A 459 22.15 -53.57 16.51
N LEU A 460 20.86 -53.45 16.85
CA LEU A 460 20.18 -54.36 17.78
C LEU A 460 19.69 -55.65 17.11
N ALA A 461 19.48 -55.64 15.79
CA ALA A 461 19.06 -56.79 15.00
C ALA A 461 20.22 -57.67 14.48
N ALA A 462 21.46 -57.14 14.46
CA ALA A 462 22.70 -57.85 14.12
C ALA A 462 23.34 -58.51 15.36
#